data_AF-A0A436E058-F1
#
_entry.id   AF-A0A436E058-F1
#
_cell.length_a   1.000
_cell.length_b   1.000
_cell.length_c   1.000
_cell.angle_alpha   90.00
_cell.angle_beta   90.00
_cell.angle_gamma   90.00
#
_symmetry.space_group_name_H-M   'P 1'
#
loop_
_entity.id
_entity.type
_entity.pdbx_description
1 polymer ?
#
loop_
_entity_poly.entity_id
_entity_poly.type
_entity_poly.pdbx_seq_one_letter_code
_entity_poly.pdbx_strand_id
1 'polypeptide(L)' 'MQNGRPLRKPLALPPQESMAMIYDLILTGGTVVNHDGEGARDIGVKGGRIAAIGDLRQASAGETID' A
#
# COMPACT_ATOMS: atom_id res chain seq x y z
N MET A 1 45.87 -26.16 14.83
CA MET A 1 46.10 -24.69 14.82
C MET A 1 46.27 -24.24 13.39
N GLN A 2 45.80 -23.08 12.90
CA GLN A 2 44.60 -22.28 13.23
C GLN A 2 44.28 -21.47 11.95
N ASN A 3 43.05 -21.25 11.45
CA ASN A 3 41.71 -21.81 11.73
C ASN A 3 40.91 -21.87 10.39
N GLY A 4 39.72 -22.46 10.38
CA GLY A 4 38.90 -22.58 9.16
C GLY A 4 38.41 -21.23 8.61
N ARG A 5 38.52 -21.03 7.29
CA ARG A 5 37.86 -19.90 6.60
C ARG A 5 36.34 -20.13 6.62
N PRO A 6 35.53 -19.23 7.20
CA PRO A 6 34.08 -19.43 7.23
C PRO A 6 33.48 -19.35 5.83
N LEU A 7 32.55 -20.24 5.54
CA LEU A 7 31.72 -20.17 4.35
C LEU A 7 30.96 -18.83 4.37
N ARG A 8 31.07 -18.05 3.29
CA ARG A 8 30.28 -16.84 3.12
C ARG A 8 28.81 -17.26 3.11
N LYS A 9 28.05 -16.90 4.15
CA LYS A 9 26.59 -17.04 4.15
C LYS A 9 26.04 -16.38 2.88
N PRO A 10 25.02 -16.94 2.22
CA PRO A 10 24.38 -16.24 1.12
C PRO A 10 23.90 -14.87 1.62
N LEU A 11 24.10 -13.84 0.81
CA LEU A 11 23.52 -12.53 1.07
C LEU A 11 22.00 -12.68 0.91
N ALA A 12 21.33 -13.03 2.00
CA ALA A 12 19.90 -12.80 2.12
C ALA A 12 19.70 -11.30 1.94
N LEU A 13 19.16 -10.91 0.78
CA LEU A 13 18.65 -9.55 0.62
C LEU A 13 17.66 -9.32 1.78
N PRO A 14 17.70 -8.16 2.46
CA PRO A 14 16.64 -7.85 3.41
C PRO A 14 15.30 -7.99 2.67
N PRO A 15 14.25 -8.50 3.34
CA PRO A 15 12.92 -8.54 2.74
C PRO A 15 12.63 -7.14 2.21
N GLN A 16 12.36 -7.03 0.90
CA GLN A 16 12.10 -5.75 0.28
C GLN A 16 10.86 -5.20 0.96
N GLU A 17 11.06 -4.19 1.81
CA GLU A 17 9.99 -3.56 2.57
C GLU A 17 9.02 -2.98 1.54
N SER A 18 7.94 -3.71 1.28
CA SER A 18 6.99 -3.34 0.26
C SER A 18 6.41 -2.02 0.71
N MET A 19 6.72 -0.95 -0.02
CA MET A 19 6.38 0.41 0.33
C MET A 19 4.86 0.58 0.21
N ALA A 20 4.16 0.11 1.25
CA ALA A 20 2.73 0.20 1.39
C ALA A 20 2.36 1.66 1.23
N MET A 21 1.54 1.98 0.25
CA MET A 21 1.03 3.33 0.06
C MET A 21 0.05 3.59 1.19
N ILE A 22 0.58 4.08 2.31
CA ILE A 22 -0.22 4.56 3.42
C ILE A 22 -0.90 5.85 2.97
N TYR A 23 -2.22 5.84 2.99
CA TYR A 23 -3.07 6.99 2.78
C TYR A 23 -3.35 7.68 4.12
N ASP A 24 -3.78 8.93 4.10
CA ASP A 24 -4.23 9.61 5.32
C ASP A 24 -5.64 9.11 5.67
N LEU A 25 -6.50 8.99 4.65
CA LEU A 25 -7.89 8.54 4.72
C LEU A 25 -8.20 7.59 3.55
N ILE A 26 -8.94 6.51 3.82
CA ILE A 26 -9.63 5.72 2.79
C ILE A 26 -11.15 5.86 3.00
N LEU A 27 -11.87 6.14 1.93
CA LEU A 27 -13.32 5.97 1.86
C LEU A 27 -13.60 4.65 1.15
N THR A 28 -14.26 3.70 1.80
CA THR A 28 -14.61 2.38 1.26
C THR A 28 -16.03 2.36 0.72
N GLY A 29 -16.31 1.50 -0.27
CA GLY A 29 -17.68 1.15 -0.67
C GLY A 29 -18.54 2.24 -1.35
N GLY A 30 -18.07 3.49 -1.42
CA GLY A 30 -18.82 4.62 -1.95
C GLY A 30 -19.15 4.52 -3.45
N THR A 31 -20.30 5.07 -3.84
CA THR A 31 -20.65 5.27 -5.26
C THR A 31 -19.90 6.48 -5.80
N VAL A 32 -18.97 6.25 -6.72
CA VAL A 32 -18.23 7.30 -7.42
C VAL A 32 -18.86 7.56 -8.78
N VAL A 33 -19.11 8.83 -9.07
CA VAL A 33 -19.59 9.31 -10.37
C VAL A 33 -18.49 10.13 -11.01
N ASN A 34 -17.98 9.69 -12.16
CA ASN A 34 -16.98 10.41 -12.95
C ASN A 34 -17.35 10.38 -14.45
N HIS A 35 -16.42 10.77 -15.32
CA HIS A 35 -16.64 10.77 -16.78
C HIS A 35 -16.83 9.37 -17.42
N ASP A 36 -16.41 8.29 -16.73
CA ASP A 36 -16.59 6.90 -17.17
C ASP A 36 -17.95 6.33 -16.71
N GLY A 37 -18.70 7.09 -15.89
CA GLY A 37 -20.03 6.73 -15.38
C GLY A 37 -20.09 6.64 -13.86
N GLU A 38 -21.00 5.79 -13.39
CA GLU A 38 -21.33 5.55 -11.98
C GLU A 38 -20.85 4.15 -11.56
N GLY A 39 -20.23 4.02 -10.39
CA GLY A 39 -19.92 2.70 -9.83
C GLY A 39 -19.29 2.71 -8.44
N ALA A 40 -19.38 1.59 -7.74
CA ALA A 40 -18.75 1.41 -6.42
C ALA A 40 -17.22 1.39 -6.55
N ARG A 41 -16.55 2.25 -5.77
CA ARG A 41 -15.08 2.42 -5.74
C ARG A 41 -14.65 2.88 -4.36
N ASP A 42 -13.46 2.45 -3.94
CA ASP A 42 -12.77 3.03 -2.80
C ASP A 42 -11.96 4.27 -3.26
N ILE A 43 -11.86 5.28 -2.39
CA ILE A 43 -11.09 6.52 -2.61
C ILE A 43 -9.97 6.61 -1.58
N GLY A 44 -8.72 6.71 -2.04
CA GLY A 44 -7.55 6.94 -1.18
C GLY A 44 -7.14 8.41 -1.21
N VAL A 45 -7.08 9.06 -0.05
CA VAL A 45 -6.70 10.48 0.10
C VAL A 45 -5.31 10.59 0.73
N LYS A 46 -4.46 11.45 0.18
CA LYS A 46 -3.12 11.76 0.71
C LYS A 46 -2.78 13.23 0.52
N GLY A 47 -2.28 13.89 1.56
CA GLY A 47 -2.02 15.33 1.59
C GLY A 47 -3.26 16.17 1.29
N GLY A 48 -4.44 15.71 1.69
CA GLY A 48 -5.72 16.35 1.37
C GLY A 48 -6.13 16.30 -0.11
N ARG A 49 -5.56 15.38 -0.90
CA ARG A 49 -5.91 15.17 -2.32
C ARG A 49 -6.25 13.71 -2.59
N ILE A 50 -7.12 13.46 -3.57
CA ILE A 50 -7.35 12.10 -4.08
C ILE A 50 -6.05 11.60 -4.71
N ALA A 51 -5.51 10.51 -4.16
CA ALA A 51 -4.28 9.86 -4.61
C ALA A 51 -4.56 8.52 -5.32
N ALA A 52 -5.71 7.89 -5.04
CA ALA A 52 -6.16 6.68 -5.72
C ALA A 52 -7.69 6.58 -5.79
N ILE A 53 -8.20 5.89 -6.82
CA ILE A 53 -9.60 5.51 -7.02
C ILE A 53 -9.58 4.05 -7.51
N GLY A 54 -10.22 3.11 -6.83
CA GLY A 54 -10.14 1.69 -7.23
C GLY A 54 -10.65 0.70 -6.19
N ASP A 55 -10.03 -0.48 -6.13
CA ASP A 55 -10.12 -1.40 -5.00
C ASP A 55 -8.92 -1.12 -4.09
N LEU A 56 -9.17 -0.75 -2.83
CA LEU A 56 -8.16 -0.42 -1.83
C LEU A 56 -8.16 -1.38 -0.64
N ARG A 57 -8.76 -2.58 -0.78
CA ARG A 57 -8.86 -3.58 0.31
C ARG A 57 -7.53 -4.10 0.86
N GLN A 58 -6.44 -3.91 0.13
CA GLN A 58 -5.07 -4.28 0.53
C GLN A 58 -4.23 -3.04 0.94
N ALA A 59 -4.82 -1.84 0.93
CA ALA A 59 -4.15 -0.62 1.36
C ALA A 59 -4.27 -0.42 2.88
N SER A 60 -3.57 0.58 3.40
CA SER A 60 -3.66 0.99 4.80
C SER A 60 -3.78 2.50 4.88
N ALA A 61 -4.47 3.00 5.91
CA ALA A 61 -4.67 4.42 6.13
C ALA A 61 -4.62 4.78 7.63
N GLY A 62 -4.47 6.06 7.92
CA GLY A 62 -4.67 6.58 9.27
C GLY A 62 -6.14 6.53 9.72
N GLU A 63 -7.07 6.67 8.77
CA GLU A 63 -8.51 6.62 8.98
C GLU A 63 -9.20 5.86 7.83
N THR A 64 -10.26 5.10 8.12
CA THR A 64 -11.12 4.44 7.13
C THR A 64 -12.58 4.71 7.45
N ILE A 65 -13.38 5.05 6.44
CA ILE A 65 -14.81 5.35 6.56
C ILE A 65 -15.57 4.59 5.45
N ASP A 66 -16.63 3.86 5.84
CA ASP A 66 -17.58 3.16 4.95
C ASP A 66 -18.81 4.01 4.57
#